data_AF-A0A955S1K3-F1
#
_entry.id   AF-A0A955S1K3-F1
#
_cell.length_a   1.000
_cell.length_b   1.000
_cell.length_c   1.000
_cell.angle_alpha   90.00
_cell.angle_beta   90.00
_cell.angle_gamma   90.00
#
_symmetry.space_group_name_H-M   'P 1'
#
loop_
_entity.id
_entity.type
_entity.pdbx_description
1 polymer ?
#
loop_
_entity_poly.entity_id
_entity_poly.type
_entity_poly.pdbx_seq_one_letter_code
_entity_poly.pdbx_strand_id
1 'polypeptide(L)' 'MDESQFEGSRVLEILARIDAVDEFMAAVDSDDFDRAEYLMREAGIDEETITIVLQKMADPYDEH' A
#
# COMPACT_ATOMS: atom_id res chain seq x y z
N MET A 1 -3.54 7.68 15.13
CA MET A 1 -4.15 8.43 14.01
C MET A 1 -5.52 7.83 13.76
N ASP A 2 -6.50 8.62 13.32
CA ASP A 2 -7.84 8.12 13.02
C ASP A 2 -7.76 7.13 11.84
N GLU A 3 -7.99 5.85 12.11
CA GLU A 3 -8.05 4.78 11.09
C GLU A 3 -9.12 5.08 10.02
N SER A 4 -10.07 5.97 10.32
CA SER A 4 -11.08 6.51 9.38
C SER A 4 -10.51 7.41 8.26
N GLN A 5 -9.25 7.83 8.30
CA GLN A 5 -8.62 8.63 7.23
C GLN A 5 -7.66 7.83 6.34
N PHE A 6 -7.61 6.51 6.49
CA PHE A 6 -6.87 5.67 5.54
C PHE A 6 -7.60 5.64 4.19
N GLU A 7 -7.29 6.60 3.34
CA GLU A 7 -7.68 6.58 1.93
C GLU A 7 -6.74 5.66 1.16
N GLY A 8 -7.11 4.39 1.00
CA GLY A 8 -6.40 3.47 0.10
C GLY A 8 -6.27 4.02 -1.33
N SER A 9 -7.22 4.88 -1.75
CA SER A 9 -7.16 5.68 -2.98
C SER A 9 -5.93 6.60 -3.06
N ARG A 10 -5.50 7.16 -1.93
CA ARG A 10 -4.36 8.09 -1.87
C ARG A 10 -3.02 7.41 -2.05
N VAL A 11 -2.88 6.17 -1.56
CA VAL A 11 -1.66 5.36 -1.77
C VAL A 11 -1.44 5.11 -3.26
N LEU A 12 -2.49 4.68 -3.97
CA LEU A 12 -2.44 4.46 -5.42
C LEU A 12 -2.18 5.76 -6.19
N GLU A 13 -2.75 6.89 -5.76
CA GLU A 13 -2.48 8.19 -6.39
C GLU A 13 -1.00 8.58 -6.28
N ILE A 14 -0.36 8.36 -5.13
CA ILE A 14 1.05 8.69 -4.93
C ILE A 14 1.93 7.77 -5.79
N LEU A 15 1.66 6.46 -5.78
CA LEU A 15 2.37 5.49 -6.63
C LEU A 15 2.21 5.78 -8.12
N ALA A 16 1.04 6.29 -8.54
CA ALA A 16 0.79 6.68 -9.94
C ALA A 16 1.69 7.80 -10.41
N ARG A 17 2.16 8.68 -9.51
CA ARG A 17 3.08 9.78 -9.86
C ARG A 17 4.49 9.31 -10.18
N ILE A 18 4.85 8.09 -9.74
CA ILE A 18 6.16 7.47 -9.99
C ILE A 18 6.07 6.25 -10.92
N ASP A 19 4.92 6.03 -11.57
CA ASP A 19 4.66 4.88 -12.45
C ASP A 19 4.77 3.50 -11.76
N ALA A 20 4.67 3.47 -10.42
CA ALA A 20 4.86 2.25 -9.61
C ALA A 20 3.56 1.48 -9.33
N VAL A 21 2.41 1.91 -9.88
CA VAL A 21 1.10 1.28 -9.60
C VAL A 21 1.06 -0.16 -10.09
N ASP A 22 1.50 -0.41 -11.33
CA ASP A 22 1.45 -1.75 -11.93
C ASP A 22 2.31 -2.73 -11.11
N GLU A 23 3.50 -2.28 -10.71
CA GLU A 23 4.42 -3.08 -9.90
C GLU A 23 3.91 -3.31 -8.47
N PHE A 24 3.25 -2.30 -7.88
CA PHE A 24 2.61 -2.45 -6.58
C PHE A 24 1.45 -3.45 -6.63
N MET A 25 0.61 -3.39 -7.67
CA MET A 25 -0.50 -4.34 -7.83
C MET A 25 0.01 -5.76 -8.08
N ALA A 26 1.11 -5.92 -8.82
CA ALA A 26 1.77 -7.22 -8.99
C ALA A 26 2.31 -7.77 -7.66
N ALA A 27 2.86 -6.90 -6.80
CA ALA A 27 3.31 -7.27 -5.46
C ALA A 27 2.14 -7.71 -4.57
N VAL A 28 0.99 -7.00 -4.62
CA VAL A 28 -0.24 -7.40 -3.90
C VAL A 28 -0.72 -8.79 -4.35
N ASP A 29 -0.82 -9.03 -5.66
CA ASP A 29 -1.32 -10.29 -6.23
C ASP A 29 -0.41 -11.48 -5.88
N SER A 30 0.88 -11.22 -5.63
CA SER A 30 1.89 -12.23 -5.30
C SER A 30 2.22 -12.33 -3.80
N ASP A 31 1.49 -11.63 -2.91
CA ASP A 31 1.80 -11.51 -1.48
C ASP A 31 3.25 -11.04 -1.21
N ASP A 32 3.79 -10.19 -2.07
CA ASP A 32 5.19 -9.73 -2.04
C ASP A 32 5.32 -8.45 -1.18
N PHE A 33 5.20 -8.63 0.14
CA PHE A 33 5.19 -7.55 1.13
C PHE A 33 6.46 -6.68 1.08
N ASP A 34 7.62 -7.30 0.87
CA ASP A 34 8.90 -6.58 0.73
C ASP A 34 8.87 -5.64 -0.48
N ARG A 35 8.34 -6.10 -1.62
CA ARG A 35 8.24 -5.27 -2.82
C ARG A 35 7.24 -4.12 -2.64
N ALA A 36 6.09 -4.41 -2.02
CA ALA A 36 5.10 -3.40 -1.71
C ALA A 36 5.64 -2.32 -0.76
N GLU A 37 6.35 -2.71 0.31
CA GLU A 37 7.01 -1.79 1.25
C GLU A 37 8.00 -0.88 0.52
N TYR A 38 8.87 -1.48 -0.30
CA TYR A 38 9.89 -0.74 -1.06
C TYR A 38 9.26 0.34 -1.94
N LEU A 39 8.23 -0.01 -2.71
CA LEU A 39 7.56 0.91 -3.61
C LEU A 39 6.90 2.07 -2.87
N MET A 40 6.24 1.79 -1.74
CA MET A 40 5.61 2.82 -0.94
C MET A 40 6.63 3.77 -0.30
N ARG A 41 7.77 3.25 0.19
CA ARG A 41 8.87 4.08 0.68
C ARG A 41 9.47 4.96 -0.42
N GLU A 42 9.67 4.40 -1.61
CA GLU A 42 10.17 5.15 -2.78
C GLU A 42 9.23 6.28 -3.17
N ALA A 43 7.91 6.04 -3.09
CA ALA A 43 6.87 7.05 -3.30
C ALA A 43 6.79 8.11 -2.18
N GLY A 44 7.57 7.98 -1.10
CA GLY A 44 7.57 8.90 0.04
C GLY A 44 6.34 8.77 0.94
N ILE A 45 5.75 7.57 1.01
CA ILE A 45 4.63 7.27 1.90
C ILE A 45 5.17 7.05 3.32
N ASP A 46 4.46 7.59 4.30
CA ASP A 46 4.83 7.51 5.72
C ASP A 46 4.74 6.07 6.26
N GLU A 47 5.62 5.73 7.21
CA GLU A 47 5.76 4.36 7.74
C GLU A 47 4.47 3.84 8.39
N GLU A 48 3.67 4.73 8.98
CA GLU A 48 2.36 4.36 9.54
C GLU A 48 1.39 3.90 8.44
N THR A 49 1.37 4.61 7.30
CA THR A 49 0.51 4.25 6.16
C THR A 49 0.96 2.95 5.52
N ILE A 50 2.27 2.76 5.38
CA ILE A 50 2.89 1.52 4.90
C ILE A 50 2.45 0.35 5.77
N THR A 51 2.55 0.51 7.10
CA THR A 51 2.17 -0.54 8.05
C THR A 51 0.71 -0.94 7.88
N ILE A 52 -0.20 0.03 7.74
CA ILE A 52 -1.64 -0.25 7.53
C ILE A 52 -1.88 -0.98 6.20
N VAL A 53 -1.20 -0.57 5.11
CA VAL A 53 -1.30 -1.24 3.81
C VAL A 53 -0.83 -2.69 3.90
N LEU A 54 0.33 -2.94 4.53
CA LEU A 54 0.89 -4.28 4.68
C LEU A 54 -0.01 -5.17 5.56
N GLN A 55 -0.61 -4.61 6.62
CA GLN A 55 -1.61 -5.32 7.41
C GLN A 55 -2.84 -5.70 6.59
N LYS A 56 -3.34 -4.81 5.73
CA LYS A 56 -4.46 -5.08 4.82
C LYS A 56 -4.12 -6.09 3.73
N MET A 57 -2.88 -6.11 3.24
CA MET A 57 -2.42 -7.18 2.34
C MET A 57 -2.39 -8.55 3.05
N ALA A 58 -1.95 -8.57 4.32
CA ALA A 58 -1.84 -9.80 5.10
C ALA A 58 -3.19 -10.33 5.61
N ASP A 59 -4.20 -9.47 5.71
CA ASP A 59 -5.57 -9.83 6.08
C ASP A 59 -6.54 -9.62 4.90
N PRO A 60 -6.64 -10.58 3.96
CA PRO A 60 -7.59 -10.52 2.86
C PRO A 60 -9.05 -10.74 3.31
N TYR A 61 -9.32 -10.84 4.62
CA TYR A 61 -10.61 -11.23 5.20
C TYR A 61 -11.35 -10.08 5.93
N ASP A 62 -10.91 -8.83 5.79
CA ASP A 62 -11.67 -7.67 6.27
C ASP A 62 -12.80 -7.31 5.26
N GLU A 63 -13.75 -8.23 5.10
CA GLU A 63 -15.09 -7.97 4.57
C GLU A 63 -15.91 -7.26 5.66
N HIS A 64 -15.86 -5.93 5.76
CA HIS A 64 -16.87 -5.17 6.52
C HIS A 64 -17.14 -3.76 6.00
#